data_AF-A0AA36IRZ3-F1
#
_entry.id   AF-A0AA36IRZ3-F1
#
_cell.length_a   1.000
_cell.length_b   1.000
_cell.length_c   1.000
_cell.angle_alpha   90.00
_cell.angle_beta   90.00
_cell.angle_gamma   90.00
#
_symmetry.space_group_name_H-M   'P 1'
#
loop_
_entity.id
_entity.type
_entity.pdbx_description
1 polymer ?
#
loop_
_entity_poly.entity_id
_entity_poly.type
_entity_poly.pdbx_seq_one_letter_code
_entity_poly.pdbx_strand_id
1 'polypeptide(L)'
;MRTSATLTPIWNWDMGYHKGPIEEWIPVEYDILELDYCSSKRGLGMEAMTEAAFDGIVTALLQFARHWKCRLQALQQLLDQIYFSCAQFRQIVDLFKESGARQDVYVTFFNRIVDMQNEKLVRARLDMNEVSTILYRLGHAGCFPYMQPEQMHIRLHFKNHERLLMSYLLKLSTKESLTSRIPSSQALTERWMR
;
A
#
# COMPACT_ATOMS: atom_id res chain seq x y z
N MET A 1 3.64 -47.67 17.04
CA MET A 1 3.37 -47.36 15.61
C MET A 1 3.41 -45.85 15.45
N ARG A 2 4.38 -45.32 14.69
CA ARG A 2 4.51 -43.89 14.37
C ARG A 2 3.85 -43.65 13.01
N THR A 3 2.90 -42.74 12.92
CA THR A 3 2.41 -42.20 11.65
C THR A 3 2.88 -40.76 11.53
N SER A 4 3.77 -40.55 10.56
CA SER A 4 4.28 -39.25 10.13
C SER A 4 3.25 -38.62 9.20
N ALA A 5 2.73 -37.44 9.56
CA ALA A 5 1.94 -36.61 8.65
C ALA A 5 2.88 -35.65 7.93
N THR A 6 3.12 -35.91 6.65
CA THR A 6 3.79 -34.97 5.74
C THR A 6 2.82 -33.84 5.40
N LEU A 7 3.17 -32.61 5.82
CA LEU A 7 2.54 -31.37 5.37
C LEU A 7 2.88 -31.15 3.89
N THR A 8 1.88 -31.25 3.03
CA THR A 8 1.95 -30.72 1.65
C THR A 8 1.60 -29.23 1.65
N PRO A 9 2.28 -28.40 0.83
CA PRO A 9 1.97 -26.97 0.76
C PRO A 9 0.66 -26.73 -0.02
N ILE A 10 -0.26 -26.00 0.59
CA ILE A 10 -1.61 -25.66 0.09
C ILE A 10 -1.54 -24.50 -0.92
N TRP A 11 -0.70 -24.61 -1.95
CA TRP A 11 -0.63 -23.59 -3.01
C TRP A 11 -0.47 -24.21 -4.39
N ASN A 12 -1.41 -25.08 -4.76
CA ASN A 12 -1.55 -25.54 -6.14
C ASN A 12 -2.60 -24.64 -6.83
N TRP A 13 -2.15 -23.45 -7.27
CA TRP A 13 -2.96 -22.53 -8.09
C TRP A 13 -2.95 -22.97 -9.55
N ASP A 14 -3.49 -24.16 -9.84
CA ASP A 14 -3.81 -24.57 -11.21
C ASP A 14 -5.32 -24.41 -11.42
N MET A 15 -5.79 -23.17 -11.23
CA MET A 15 -7.11 -22.74 -11.69
C MET A 15 -6.96 -22.42 -13.17
N GLY A 16 -7.50 -23.29 -14.03
CA GLY A 16 -7.55 -23.09 -15.47
C GLY A 16 -8.04 -21.67 -15.78
N TYR A 17 -7.12 -20.81 -16.23
CA TYR A 17 -7.41 -19.41 -16.55
C TYR A 17 -8.37 -19.35 -17.74
N HIS A 18 -9.67 -19.23 -17.46
CA HIS A 18 -10.65 -18.82 -18.46
C HIS A 18 -10.32 -17.40 -18.92
N LYS A 19 -9.79 -17.27 -20.15
CA LYS A 19 -9.55 -15.99 -20.83
C LYS A 19 -10.85 -15.47 -21.49
N GLY A 20 -11.95 -15.41 -20.74
CA GLY A 20 -13.19 -14.79 -21.17
C GLY A 20 -13.24 -13.30 -20.79
N PRO A 21 -14.06 -12.47 -21.46
CA PRO A 21 -14.42 -11.15 -20.94
C PRO A 21 -15.04 -11.29 -19.52
N ILE A 22 -14.88 -10.27 -18.67
CA ILE A 22 -15.40 -10.27 -17.29
C ILE A 22 -16.91 -10.60 -17.21
N GLU A 23 -17.64 -10.32 -18.28
CA GLU A 23 -19.07 -10.58 -18.46
C GLU A 23 -19.42 -12.08 -18.51
N GLU A 24 -18.44 -12.94 -18.80
CA GLU A 24 -18.58 -14.41 -18.84
C GLU A 24 -18.04 -15.09 -17.58
N TRP A 25 -17.75 -14.33 -16.52
CA TRP A 25 -17.35 -14.93 -15.26
C TRP A 25 -18.53 -15.66 -14.63
N ILE A 26 -18.60 -16.98 -14.85
CA ILE A 26 -19.56 -17.86 -14.19
C ILE A 26 -19.08 -18.01 -12.74
N PRO A 27 -19.76 -17.40 -11.75
CA PRO A 27 -19.39 -17.59 -10.36
C PRO A 27 -19.54 -19.08 -10.03
N VAL A 28 -18.52 -19.66 -9.39
CA VAL A 28 -18.57 -21.06 -8.97
C VAL A 28 -19.73 -21.20 -7.99
N GLU A 29 -20.74 -22.02 -8.32
CA GLU A 29 -21.98 -22.14 -7.52
C GLU A 29 -21.74 -22.72 -6.11
N TYR A 30 -20.57 -23.30 -5.87
CA TYR A 30 -20.20 -23.97 -4.62
C TYR A 30 -18.72 -23.71 -4.27
N ASP A 31 -18.39 -22.56 -3.68
CA ASP A 31 -17.20 -22.36 -2.81
C ASP A 31 -17.28 -20.99 -2.11
N ILE A 32 -16.38 -20.72 -1.15
CA ILE A 32 -16.21 -19.39 -0.55
C ILE A 32 -15.20 -18.60 -1.38
N LEU A 33 -15.68 -17.57 -2.06
CA LEU A 33 -14.81 -16.58 -2.68
C LEU A 33 -14.36 -15.54 -1.63
N GLU A 34 -13.09 -15.63 -1.20
CA GLU A 34 -12.46 -14.61 -0.37
C GLU A 34 -11.73 -13.58 -1.24
N LEU A 35 -12.15 -12.31 -1.16
CA LEU A 35 -11.51 -11.20 -1.85
C LEU A 35 -10.89 -10.24 -0.83
N ASP A 36 -9.57 -10.05 -0.90
CA ASP A 36 -8.86 -9.00 -0.15
C ASP A 36 -8.86 -7.70 -0.98
N TYR A 37 -10.02 -7.06 -1.11
CA TYR A 37 -10.17 -5.83 -1.89
C TYR A 37 -9.69 -4.61 -1.10
N CYS A 38 -8.71 -3.89 -1.65
CA CYS A 38 -8.29 -2.58 -1.15
C CYS A 38 -8.51 -1.52 -2.23
N SER A 39 -9.38 -0.55 -1.96
CA SER A 39 -9.63 0.57 -2.90
C SER A 39 -8.36 1.39 -3.07
N SER A 40 -7.95 1.62 -4.32
CA SER A 40 -6.79 2.47 -4.64
C SER A 40 -7.05 3.97 -4.46
N LYS A 41 -8.29 4.36 -4.14
CA LYS A 41 -8.67 5.77 -4.01
C LYS A 41 -8.42 6.26 -2.58
N ARG A 42 -7.38 7.08 -2.42
CA ARG A 42 -7.13 7.83 -1.19
C ARG A 42 -8.17 8.94 -1.02
N GLY A 43 -8.53 9.24 0.22
CA GLY A 43 -9.39 10.37 0.54
C GLY A 43 -8.66 11.68 0.22
N LEU A 44 -9.05 12.34 -0.87
CA LEU A 44 -8.51 13.66 -1.24
C LEU A 44 -9.13 14.74 -0.36
N GLY A 45 -8.30 15.56 0.27
CA GLY A 45 -8.76 16.64 1.15
C GLY A 45 -9.32 16.17 2.50
N MET A 46 -9.09 14.91 2.86
CA MET A 46 -9.46 14.40 4.18
C MET A 46 -8.43 14.84 5.21
N GLU A 47 -8.91 15.22 6.39
CA GLU A 47 -8.06 15.60 7.51
C GLU A 47 -7.77 14.40 8.41
N ALA A 48 -6.58 14.40 9.01
CA ALA A 48 -6.27 13.44 10.05
C ALA A 48 -7.19 13.68 11.26
N MET A 49 -7.54 12.60 11.95
CA MET A 49 -8.24 12.66 13.22
C MET A 49 -7.50 13.55 14.24
N THR A 50 -8.25 14.25 15.08
CA THR A 50 -7.68 15.08 16.15
C THR A 50 -6.90 14.25 17.17
N GLU A 51 -5.87 14.82 17.78
CA GLU A 51 -5.03 14.13 18.76
C GLU A 51 -5.86 13.60 19.94
N ALA A 52 -6.80 14.39 20.47
CA ALA A 52 -7.66 13.96 21.58
C ALA A 52 -8.53 12.73 21.23
N ALA A 53 -9.08 12.68 20.01
CA ALA A 53 -9.85 11.52 19.57
C ALA A 53 -8.96 10.30 19.35
N PHE A 54 -7.76 10.51 18.80
CA PHE A 54 -6.76 9.47 18.61
C PHE A 54 -6.33 8.84 19.95
N ASP A 55 -6.02 9.67 20.95
CA ASP A 55 -5.63 9.23 22.29
C ASP A 55 -6.76 8.43 22.96
N GLY A 56 -8.01 8.84 22.76
CA GLY A 56 -9.19 8.09 23.19
C GLY A 56 -9.26 6.69 22.60
N ILE A 57 -9.02 6.57 21.28
CA ILE A 57 -8.99 5.27 20.59
C ILE A 57 -7.84 4.41 21.09
N VAL A 58 -6.62 4.95 21.19
CA VAL A 58 -5.45 4.20 21.67
C VAL A 58 -5.68 3.70 23.10
N THR A 59 -6.20 4.56 23.97
CA THR A 59 -6.53 4.21 25.36
C THR A 59 -7.57 3.09 25.40
N ALA A 60 -8.65 3.19 24.62
CA ALA A 60 -9.67 2.16 24.54
C ALA A 60 -9.11 0.82 24.02
N LEU A 61 -8.27 0.84 22.98
CA LEU A 61 -7.64 -0.36 22.44
C LEU A 61 -6.71 -1.04 23.47
N LEU A 62 -5.95 -0.25 24.23
CA LEU A 62 -5.06 -0.77 25.26
C LEU A 62 -5.82 -1.35 26.46
N GLN A 63 -6.95 -0.74 26.84
CA GLN A 63 -7.77 -1.18 27.97
C GLN A 63 -8.61 -2.43 27.64
N PHE A 64 -9.29 -2.44 26.49
CA PHE A 64 -10.33 -3.44 26.20
C PHE A 64 -9.88 -4.54 25.24
N ALA A 65 -8.95 -4.25 24.32
CA ALA A 65 -8.50 -5.21 23.32
C ALA A 65 -7.10 -5.76 23.66
N ARG A 66 -7.05 -6.80 24.51
CA ARG A 66 -5.77 -7.41 24.94
C ARG A 66 -5.05 -8.18 23.83
N HIS A 67 -5.80 -8.83 22.96
CA HIS A 67 -5.26 -9.60 21.84
C HIS A 67 -5.17 -8.74 20.57
N TRP A 68 -4.10 -8.90 19.79
CA TRP A 68 -3.86 -8.09 18.60
C TRP A 68 -4.98 -8.22 17.55
N LYS A 69 -5.51 -9.43 17.35
CA LYS A 69 -6.64 -9.67 16.45
C LYS A 69 -7.87 -8.83 16.82
N CYS A 70 -8.19 -8.74 18.11
CA CYS A 70 -9.30 -7.92 18.59
C CYS A 70 -9.04 -6.44 18.36
N ARG A 71 -7.79 -5.97 18.52
CA ARG A 71 -7.40 -4.58 18.21
C ARG A 71 -7.60 -4.26 16.73
N LEU A 72 -7.10 -5.15 15.86
CA LEU A 72 -7.23 -4.99 14.41
C LEU A 72 -8.70 -5.00 13.99
N GLN A 73 -9.50 -5.95 14.50
CA GLN A 73 -10.94 -6.01 14.23
C GLN A 73 -11.66 -4.74 14.69
N ALA A 74 -11.36 -4.24 15.90
CA ALA A 74 -11.96 -3.00 16.40
C ALA A 74 -11.60 -1.79 15.53
N LEU A 75 -10.34 -1.68 15.11
CA LEU A 75 -9.90 -0.64 14.19
C LEU A 75 -10.58 -0.76 12.82
N GLN A 76 -10.74 -1.98 12.30
CA GLN A 76 -11.39 -2.25 11.01
C GLN A 76 -12.85 -1.79 11.00
N GLN A 77 -13.57 -1.87 12.13
CA GLN A 77 -14.93 -1.34 12.24
C GLN A 77 -15.03 0.19 12.08
N LEU A 78 -13.91 0.89 12.24
CA LEU A 78 -13.83 2.36 12.13
C LEU A 78 -13.16 2.83 10.83
N LEU A 79 -12.76 1.89 9.96
CA LEU A 79 -11.88 2.15 8.82
C LEU A 79 -12.45 3.13 7.80
N ASP A 80 -13.77 3.19 7.66
CA ASP A 80 -14.47 4.12 6.78
C ASP A 80 -14.54 5.55 7.33
N GLN A 81 -14.45 5.71 8.65
CA GLN A 81 -14.68 6.97 9.36
C GLN A 81 -13.40 7.72 9.72
N ILE A 82 -12.26 7.02 9.77
CA ILE A 82 -11.02 7.59 10.30
C ILE A 82 -9.93 7.70 9.24
N TYR A 83 -9.15 8.77 9.37
CA TYR A 83 -7.93 9.01 8.64
C TYR A 83 -6.82 9.35 9.62
N PHE A 84 -5.59 8.95 9.30
CA PHE A 84 -4.43 9.08 10.17
C PHE A 84 -3.36 9.95 9.52
N SER A 85 -2.65 10.73 10.34
CA SER A 85 -1.32 11.18 9.95
C SER A 85 -0.32 10.02 10.04
N CYS A 86 0.81 10.10 9.35
CA CYS A 86 1.90 9.13 9.43
C CYS A 86 2.42 9.01 10.88
N ALA A 87 2.43 10.11 11.64
CA ALA A 87 2.85 10.10 13.04
C ALA A 87 1.89 9.29 13.92
N GLN A 88 0.58 9.50 13.77
CA GLN A 88 -0.45 8.70 14.46
C GLN A 88 -0.40 7.24 14.02
N PHE A 89 -0.29 7.00 12.72
CA PHE A 89 -0.26 5.65 12.18
C PHE A 89 0.95 4.85 12.65
N ARG A 90 2.11 5.50 12.77
CA ARG A 90 3.31 4.91 13.39
C ARG A 90 3.02 4.42 14.81
N GLN A 91 2.31 5.21 15.62
CA GLN A 91 1.93 4.80 16.98
C GLN A 91 0.99 3.60 16.96
N ILE A 92 0.02 3.55 16.03
CA ILE A 92 -0.86 2.39 15.85
C ILE A 92 -0.04 1.14 15.52
N VAL A 93 0.89 1.22 14.56
CA VAL A 93 1.78 0.09 14.21
C VAL A 93 2.60 -0.37 15.41
N ASP A 94 3.11 0.56 16.23
CA ASP A 94 3.87 0.26 17.45
C ASP A 94 3.02 -0.49 18.52
N LEU A 95 1.68 -0.47 18.45
CA LEU A 95 0.80 -1.27 19.33
C LEU A 95 0.84 -2.77 19.02
N PHE A 96 1.35 -3.17 17.85
CA PHE A 96 1.38 -4.56 17.37
C PHE A 96 2.81 -5.12 17.46
N LYS A 97 3.00 -6.09 18.35
CA LYS A 97 4.32 -6.73 18.57
C LYS A 97 4.66 -7.77 17.50
N GLU A 98 3.66 -8.47 17.00
CA GLU A 98 3.83 -9.53 16.01
C GLU A 98 4.00 -8.95 14.61
N SER A 99 4.92 -9.55 13.85
CA SER A 99 5.26 -9.08 12.51
C SER A 99 4.09 -9.18 11.53
N GLY A 100 3.40 -10.32 11.50
CA GLY A 100 2.22 -10.50 10.64
C GLY A 100 1.11 -9.49 10.97
N ALA A 101 0.88 -9.23 12.26
CA ALA A 101 -0.12 -8.27 12.70
C ALA A 101 0.21 -6.83 12.27
N ARG A 102 1.49 -6.42 12.33
CA ARG A 102 1.93 -5.12 11.80
C ARG A 102 1.69 -5.02 10.29
N GLN A 103 1.99 -6.07 9.54
CA GLN A 103 1.77 -6.11 8.10
C GLN A 103 0.28 -5.97 7.76
N ASP A 104 -0.59 -6.69 8.47
CA ASP A 104 -2.04 -6.62 8.27
C ASP A 104 -2.59 -5.23 8.55
N VAL A 105 -2.19 -4.62 9.66
CA VAL A 105 -2.55 -3.23 10.01
C VAL A 105 -2.05 -2.27 8.93
N TYR A 106 -0.80 -2.44 8.48
CA TYR A 106 -0.20 -1.59 7.46
C TYR A 106 -1.01 -1.61 6.16
N VAL A 107 -1.26 -2.81 5.62
CA VAL A 107 -1.98 -3.00 4.37
C VAL A 107 -3.41 -2.49 4.47
N THR A 108 -4.09 -2.79 5.59
CA THR A 108 -5.48 -2.41 5.83
C THR A 108 -5.68 -0.89 5.83
N PHE A 109 -4.78 -0.15 6.48
CA PHE A 109 -4.94 1.29 6.68
C PHE A 109 -4.08 2.15 5.75
N PHE A 110 -3.32 1.56 4.82
CA PHE A 110 -2.41 2.28 3.93
C PHE A 110 -3.09 3.44 3.18
N ASN A 111 -4.31 3.23 2.68
CA ASN A 111 -5.07 4.26 1.95
C ASN A 111 -5.80 5.28 2.85
N ARG A 112 -5.72 5.11 4.18
CA ARG A 112 -6.26 6.03 5.19
C ARG A 112 -5.23 7.00 5.76
N ILE A 113 -4.00 6.98 5.24
CA ILE A 113 -2.93 7.90 5.62
C ILE A 113 -3.01 9.17 4.77
N VAL A 114 -3.15 10.33 5.41
CA VAL A 114 -3.36 11.62 4.72
C VAL A 114 -2.07 12.24 4.19
N ASP A 115 -0.96 12.10 4.91
CA ASP A 115 0.33 12.72 4.62
C ASP A 115 1.36 11.68 4.16
N MET A 116 0.98 10.89 3.15
CA MET A 116 1.77 9.78 2.59
C MET A 116 3.22 10.15 2.19
N GLN A 117 3.50 11.41 1.91
CA GLN A 117 4.89 11.89 1.71
C GLN A 117 5.82 11.59 2.91
N ASN A 118 5.26 11.41 4.10
CA ASN A 118 5.96 11.11 5.34
C ASN A 118 5.98 9.61 5.68
N GLU A 119 5.58 8.74 4.75
CA GLU A 119 5.47 7.28 4.97
C GLU A 119 6.73 6.64 5.56
N LYS A 120 7.90 7.19 5.23
CA LYS A 120 9.20 6.78 5.80
C LYS A 120 9.21 6.73 7.34
N LEU A 121 8.42 7.58 8.00
CA LEU A 121 8.30 7.61 9.47
C LEU A 121 7.68 6.31 10.01
N VAL A 122 6.73 5.74 9.28
CA VAL A 122 6.07 4.48 9.60
C VAL A 122 6.95 3.31 9.15
N ARG A 123 7.50 3.39 7.94
CA ARG A 123 8.38 2.35 7.38
C ARG A 123 9.60 2.09 8.25
N ALA A 124 10.14 3.10 8.92
CA ALA A 124 11.25 2.95 9.87
C ALA A 124 10.94 2.05 11.08
N ARG A 125 9.67 1.67 11.30
CA ARG A 125 9.24 0.71 12.33
C ARG A 125 9.13 -0.73 11.82
N LEU A 126 9.27 -0.94 10.53
CA LEU A 126 9.10 -2.23 9.89
C LEU A 126 10.44 -2.82 9.50
N ASP A 127 10.60 -4.12 9.71
CA ASP A 127 11.77 -4.87 9.24
C ASP A 127 11.74 -5.02 7.71
N MET A 128 12.91 -5.22 7.10
CA MET A 128 13.02 -5.33 5.63
C MET A 128 12.17 -6.46 5.04
N ASN A 129 11.99 -7.55 5.78
CA ASN A 129 11.10 -8.66 5.39
C ASN A 129 9.64 -8.24 5.40
N GLU A 130 9.21 -7.45 6.40
CA GLU A 130 7.85 -6.93 6.51
C GLU A 130 7.55 -5.97 5.37
N VAL A 131 8.48 -5.05 5.10
CA VAL A 131 8.39 -4.10 3.99
C VAL A 131 8.23 -4.85 2.67
N SER A 132 9.02 -5.89 2.44
CA SER A 132 8.96 -6.69 1.22
C SER A 132 7.60 -7.39 1.05
N THR A 133 7.07 -7.98 2.12
CA THR A 133 5.72 -8.60 2.11
C THR A 133 4.61 -7.57 1.88
N ILE A 134 4.68 -6.42 2.55
CA ILE A 134 3.71 -5.33 2.39
C ILE A 134 3.71 -4.82 0.94
N LEU A 135 4.90 -4.61 0.36
CA LEU A 135 5.05 -4.18 -1.03
C LEU A 135 4.50 -5.21 -2.01
N TYR A 136 4.69 -6.50 -1.73
CA TYR A 136 4.10 -7.57 -2.53
C TYR A 136 2.55 -7.54 -2.46
N ARG A 137 1.98 -7.29 -1.28
CA ARG A 137 0.52 -7.23 -1.07
C ARG A 137 -0.14 -5.99 -1.66
N LEU A 138 0.43 -4.80 -1.42
CA LEU A 138 -0.10 -3.52 -1.92
C LEU A 138 0.25 -3.26 -3.39
N GLY A 139 1.27 -3.94 -3.88
CA GLY A 139 1.85 -3.71 -5.20
C GLY A 139 2.85 -2.54 -5.20
N HIS A 140 3.96 -2.73 -5.89
CA HIS A 140 5.05 -1.75 -5.98
C HIS A 140 4.61 -0.37 -6.51
N ALA A 141 3.57 -0.31 -7.35
CA ALA A 141 3.07 0.94 -7.90
C ALA A 141 2.27 1.77 -6.88
N GLY A 142 1.53 1.13 -5.97
CA GLY A 142 0.76 1.83 -4.94
C GLY A 142 1.64 2.43 -3.83
N CYS A 143 2.83 1.84 -3.64
CA CYS A 143 3.79 2.23 -2.61
C CYS A 143 4.97 3.06 -3.13
N PHE A 144 4.95 3.47 -4.41
CA PHE A 144 6.07 4.20 -4.99
C PHE A 144 6.24 5.58 -4.32
N PRO A 145 7.37 5.86 -3.64
CA PRO A 145 7.60 7.14 -3.00
C PRO A 145 7.91 8.19 -4.07
N TYR A 146 6.89 8.94 -4.48
CA TYR A 146 7.03 9.96 -5.53
C TYR A 146 8.07 11.03 -5.20
N MET A 147 8.22 11.39 -3.92
CA MET A 147 9.12 12.47 -3.47
C MET A 147 10.57 12.02 -3.24
N GLN A 148 10.84 10.72 -3.04
CA GLN A 148 12.17 10.19 -2.71
C GLN A 148 12.38 8.78 -3.31
N PRO A 149 12.41 8.64 -4.65
CA PRO A 149 12.49 7.34 -5.32
C PRO A 149 13.76 6.56 -4.97
N GLU A 150 14.84 7.24 -4.58
CA GLU A 150 16.14 6.63 -4.25
C GLU A 150 16.07 5.74 -3.00
N GLN A 151 15.10 5.97 -2.13
CA GLN A 151 14.93 5.22 -0.88
C GLN A 151 14.31 3.84 -1.09
N MET A 152 13.89 3.51 -2.32
CA MET A 152 13.24 2.26 -2.64
C MET A 152 13.96 1.54 -3.78
N HIS A 153 14.54 0.38 -3.49
CA HIS A 153 15.04 -0.51 -4.54
C HIS A 153 13.88 -1.32 -5.09
N ILE A 154 13.38 -0.91 -6.25
CA ILE A 154 12.26 -1.58 -6.91
C ILE A 154 12.81 -2.59 -7.91
N ARG A 155 12.58 -3.87 -7.64
CA ARG A 155 12.87 -4.94 -8.59
C ARG A 155 11.58 -5.33 -9.29
N LEU A 156 11.44 -4.92 -10.55
CA LEU A 156 10.27 -5.25 -11.36
C LEU A 156 10.41 -6.68 -11.89
N HIS A 157 9.51 -7.55 -11.46
CA HIS A 157 9.39 -8.95 -11.88
C HIS A 157 8.40 -9.17 -13.04
N PHE A 158 7.66 -8.14 -13.46
CA PHE A 158 6.74 -8.05 -14.60
C PHE A 158 5.60 -9.08 -14.66
N LYS A 159 5.32 -9.81 -13.57
CA LYS A 159 4.30 -10.88 -13.57
C LYS A 159 2.85 -10.40 -13.40
N ASN A 160 2.58 -9.36 -12.60
CA ASN A 160 1.21 -8.95 -12.23
C ASN A 160 0.86 -7.52 -12.68
N HIS A 161 1.15 -6.50 -11.87
CA HIS A 161 0.68 -5.11 -12.07
C HIS A 161 1.77 -4.11 -12.51
N GLU A 162 3.01 -4.58 -12.69
CA GLU A 162 4.18 -3.74 -12.92
C GLU A 162 4.33 -3.24 -14.35
N ARG A 163 3.56 -3.79 -15.29
CA ARG A 163 3.43 -3.25 -16.66
C ARG A 163 2.85 -1.84 -16.66
N LEU A 164 1.93 -1.55 -15.74
CA LEU A 164 1.36 -0.21 -15.57
C LEU A 164 2.43 0.78 -15.09
N LEU A 165 3.23 0.40 -14.10
CA LEU A 165 4.34 1.21 -13.60
C LEU A 165 5.34 1.51 -14.71
N MET A 166 5.74 0.50 -15.49
CA MET A 166 6.62 0.70 -16.64
C MET A 166 5.99 1.63 -17.68
N SER A 167 4.69 1.52 -17.95
CA SER A 167 4.00 2.43 -18.88
C SER A 167 4.02 3.89 -18.38
N TYR A 168 3.94 4.11 -17.07
CA TYR A 168 4.08 5.45 -16.47
C TYR A 168 5.52 5.95 -16.53
N LEU A 169 6.52 5.11 -16.23
CA LEU A 169 7.93 5.47 -16.34
C LEU A 169 8.32 5.83 -17.78
N LEU A 170 7.84 5.07 -18.77
CA LEU A 170 8.03 5.39 -20.19
C LEU A 170 7.37 6.73 -20.54
N LYS A 171 6.11 6.96 -20.13
CA LYS A 171 5.41 8.24 -20.35
C LYS A 171 6.12 9.43 -19.70
N LEU A 172 6.69 9.25 -18.50
CA LEU A 172 7.46 10.28 -17.80
C LEU A 172 8.75 10.58 -18.56
N SER A 173 9.52 9.55 -18.96
CA SER A 173 10.76 9.74 -19.72
C SER A 173 10.52 10.44 -21.07
N THR A 174 9.42 10.13 -21.76
CA THR A 174 9.03 10.79 -23.01
C THR A 174 8.72 12.26 -22.77
N LYS A 175 8.01 12.60 -21.69
CA LYS A 175 7.71 14.00 -21.33
C LYS A 175 8.97 14.76 -20.93
N GLU A 176 9.88 14.15 -20.17
CA GLU A 176 11.16 14.76 -19.79
C GLU A 176 12.08 15.00 -21.00
N SER A 177 12.07 14.08 -21.97
CA SER A 177 12.81 14.25 -23.24
C SER A 177 12.27 15.40 -24.11
N LEU A 178 11.00 15.77 -23.95
CA LEU A 178 10.38 16.89 -24.66
C LEU A 178 10.67 18.23 -23.95
N THR A 179 10.66 18.24 -22.61
CA THR A 179 10.98 19.44 -21.82
C THR A 179 12.47 19.79 -21.84
N SER A 180 13.35 18.79 -21.87
CA SER A 180 14.80 19.00 -22.05
C SER A 180 15.19 19.45 -23.47
N ARG A 181 14.25 19.43 -24.42
CA ARG A 181 14.40 19.96 -25.78
C ARG A 181 13.92 21.41 -25.94
N ILE A 182 13.67 22.16 -24.86
CA ILE A 182 13.61 23.62 -24.98
C ILE A 182 15.00 24.09 -25.45
N PRO A 183 15.15 24.65 -26.65
CA PRO A 183 16.44 25.15 -27.11
C PRO A 183 16.79 26.36 -26.25
N SER A 184 17.83 26.23 -25.43
CA SER A 184 18.51 27.34 -24.77
C SER A 184 19.31 28.18 -25.77
N SER A 185 18.68 28.65 -26.85
CA SER A 185 19.35 29.50 -27.84
C SER A 185 18.53 30.61 -28.51
N GLN A 186 17.25 30.85 -28.14
CA GLN A 186 16.50 31.97 -28.75
C GLN A 186 15.71 32.89 -27.79
N ALA A 187 15.71 32.66 -26.47
CA ALA A 187 14.95 33.51 -25.54
C ALA A 187 15.76 34.57 -24.77
N LEU A 188 17.07 34.75 -25.05
CA LEU A 188 17.91 35.73 -24.33
C LEU A 188 18.44 36.89 -25.18
N THR A 189 18.18 36.94 -26.49
CA THR A 189 18.68 38.02 -27.36
C THR A 189 17.69 39.14 -27.62
N GLU A 190 16.39 39.01 -27.35
CA GLU A 190 15.42 40.08 -27.60
C GLU A 190 15.07 40.97 -26.39
N ARG A 191 15.56 40.64 -25.19
CA ARG A 191 15.28 41.45 -23.99
C ARG A 191 16.33 42.54 -23.68
N TRP A 192 17.36 42.67 -24.51
CA TRP A 192 18.41 43.70 -24.37
C TRP A 192 18.47 44.68 -25.55
N MET A 193 17.47 44.68 -26.45
CA MET A 193 17.38 45.64 -27.56
C MET A 193 16.06 46.43 -27.62
N ARG A 194 15.43 46.70 -26.46
CA ARG A 194 14.47 47.80 -26.30
C ARG A 194 14.64 48.47 -24.96
#